data_AF-A0A1E7I4Z3-F1
#
_entry.id   AF-A0A1E7I4Z3-F1
#
_cell.length_a   1.000
_cell.length_b   1.000
_cell.length_c   1.000
_cell.angle_alpha   90.00
_cell.angle_beta   90.00
_cell.angle_gamma   90.00
#
_symmetry.space_group_name_H-M   'P 1'
#
loop_
_entity.id
_entity.type
_entity.pdbx_description
1 polymer ?
#
loop_
_entity_poly.entity_id
_entity_poly.type
_entity_poly.pdbx_seq_one_letter_code
_entity_poly.pdbx_strand_id
1 'polypeptide(L)'
;MEQEREMCIALNALARSHCKDPAQFSYVGMQGKSIYIFNAFYGSKYTDFFCKVDSGEVIIMSRKKKFRRSVKYYIDENECGIIEYFPASCSENHSIRCCYPKSKKELKADKELEFWQKPIPDLLQEDQDAAMKVLQNRTAKSSETKPQDQPAE
;
A
#
# COMPACT_ATOMS: atom_id res chain seq x y z
N MET A 1 -2.72 -9.15 7.61
CA MET A 1 -2.53 -8.27 6.44
C MET A 1 -1.11 -8.28 5.94
N GLU A 2 -0.13 -7.69 6.64
CA GLU A 2 1.28 -7.73 6.18
C GLU A 2 1.81 -9.16 6.05
N GLN A 3 1.57 -10.01 7.04
CA GLN A 3 1.95 -11.43 7.01
C GLN A 3 1.29 -12.21 5.87
N GLU A 4 0.05 -11.86 5.50
CA GLU A 4 -0.66 -12.55 4.41
C GLU A 4 -0.08 -12.15 3.05
N ARG A 5 0.28 -10.87 2.90
CA ARG A 5 1.02 -10.36 1.75
C ARG A 5 2.39 -11.04 1.65
N GLU A 6 3.16 -11.07 2.73
CA GLU A 6 4.46 -11.75 2.77
C GLU A 6 4.34 -13.25 2.43
N MET A 7 3.31 -13.92 2.96
CA MET A 7 3.03 -15.32 2.63
C MET A 7 2.72 -15.51 1.15
N CYS A 8 1.90 -14.63 0.56
CA CYS A 8 1.60 -14.65 -0.87
C CYS A 8 2.88 -14.44 -1.70
N ILE A 9 3.72 -13.47 -1.34
CA ILE A 9 4.99 -13.19 -2.02
C ILE A 9 5.91 -14.42 -1.91
N ALA A 10 6.05 -15.00 -0.72
CA ALA A 10 6.89 -16.17 -0.47
C ALA A 10 6.44 -17.39 -1.29
N LEU A 11 5.13 -17.68 -1.29
CA LEU A 11 4.54 -18.79 -2.02
C LEU A 11 4.76 -18.64 -3.52
N ASN A 12 4.48 -17.47 -4.06
CA ASN A 12 4.64 -17.18 -5.49
C ASN A 12 6.10 -17.18 -5.92
N ALA A 13 7.01 -16.61 -5.12
CA ALA A 13 8.44 -16.66 -5.36
C ALA A 13 8.95 -18.12 -5.39
N LEU A 14 8.47 -18.96 -4.47
CA LEU A 14 8.80 -20.39 -4.42
C LEU A 14 8.27 -21.13 -5.65
N ALA A 15 6.99 -20.98 -5.96
CA ALA A 15 6.34 -21.60 -7.10
C ALA A 15 7.06 -21.24 -8.41
N ARG A 16 7.37 -19.96 -8.56
CA ARG A 16 8.10 -19.42 -9.72
C ARG A 16 9.51 -19.97 -9.83
N SER A 17 10.22 -20.09 -8.71
CA SER A 17 11.58 -20.66 -8.67
C SER A 17 11.62 -22.15 -9.06
N HIS A 18 10.48 -22.84 -8.99
CA HIS A 18 10.34 -24.25 -9.36
C HIS A 18 9.57 -24.48 -10.67
N CYS A 19 9.13 -23.42 -11.36
CA CYS A 19 8.23 -23.51 -12.53
C CYS A 19 6.98 -24.36 -12.25
N LYS A 20 6.41 -24.21 -11.05
CA LYS A 20 5.22 -24.96 -10.60
C LYS A 20 4.10 -23.99 -10.25
N ASP A 21 2.88 -24.52 -10.23
CA ASP A 21 1.72 -23.79 -9.74
C ASP A 21 1.79 -23.59 -8.21
N PRO A 22 1.44 -22.39 -7.69
CA PRO A 22 1.35 -22.12 -6.25
C PRO A 22 0.51 -23.15 -5.48
N ALA A 23 -0.56 -23.69 -6.06
CA ALA A 23 -1.45 -24.67 -5.45
C ALA A 23 -0.76 -26.03 -5.16
N GLN A 24 0.39 -26.30 -5.78
CA GLN A 24 1.17 -27.52 -5.53
C GLN A 24 1.98 -27.48 -4.23
N PHE A 25 2.02 -26.33 -3.56
CA PHE A 25 2.74 -26.14 -2.31
C PHE A 25 1.75 -26.07 -1.15
N SER A 26 1.98 -26.89 -0.14
CA SER A 26 1.18 -26.88 1.09
C SER A 26 1.89 -26.04 2.14
N TYR A 27 1.18 -25.07 2.71
CA TYR A 27 1.68 -24.29 3.83
C TYR A 27 1.75 -25.17 5.10
N VAL A 28 2.92 -25.21 5.74
CA VAL A 28 3.15 -26.00 6.96
C VAL A 28 3.08 -25.12 8.20
N GLY A 29 3.64 -23.91 8.11
CA GLY A 29 3.70 -22.99 9.23
C GLY A 29 4.74 -21.88 9.03
N MET A 30 4.98 -21.14 10.10
CA MET A 30 5.97 -20.05 10.14
C MET A 30 6.97 -20.31 11.26
N GLN A 31 8.24 -20.02 11.00
CA GLN A 31 9.30 -20.05 11.99
C GLN A 31 9.79 -18.63 12.28
N GLY A 32 9.69 -18.19 13.53
CA GLY A 32 10.04 -16.82 13.90
C GLY A 32 9.05 -15.81 13.31
N LYS A 33 9.56 -14.68 12.80
CA LYS A 33 8.73 -13.57 12.29
C LYS A 33 8.63 -13.48 10.76
N SER A 34 9.55 -14.09 10.02
CA SER A 34 9.66 -13.86 8.56
C SER A 34 10.03 -15.09 7.72
N ILE A 35 10.05 -16.29 8.32
CA ILE A 35 10.36 -17.54 7.61
C ILE A 35 9.09 -18.37 7.46
N TYR A 36 8.59 -18.45 6.24
CA TYR A 36 7.43 -19.25 5.87
C TYR A 36 7.89 -20.63 5.40
N ILE A 37 7.25 -21.69 5.91
CA ILE A 37 7.59 -23.07 5.59
C ILE A 37 6.50 -23.65 4.70
N PHE A 38 6.91 -24.09 3.51
CA PHE A 38 6.07 -24.77 2.55
C PHE A 38 6.60 -26.17 2.30
N ASN A 39 5.71 -27.11 2.08
CA ASN A 39 6.05 -28.47 1.70
C ASN A 39 5.52 -28.75 0.29
N ALA A 40 6.37 -29.37 -0.53
CA ALA A 40 5.97 -29.82 -1.85
C ALA A 40 6.77 -31.04 -2.27
N PHE A 41 6.24 -31.75 -3.26
CA PHE A 41 6.96 -32.83 -3.89
C PHE A 41 8.08 -32.30 -4.78
N TYR A 42 9.32 -32.66 -4.46
CA TYR A 42 10.51 -32.26 -5.22
C TYR A 42 11.33 -33.50 -5.59
N GLY A 43 11.44 -33.78 -6.89
CA GLY A 43 11.98 -35.04 -7.37
C GLY A 43 11.06 -36.20 -7.01
N SER A 44 11.51 -37.10 -6.12
CA SER A 44 10.77 -38.28 -5.65
C SER A 44 10.40 -38.22 -4.15
N LYS A 45 10.63 -37.10 -3.47
CA LYS A 45 10.39 -36.97 -2.02
C LYS A 45 9.70 -35.66 -1.69
N TYR A 46 8.89 -35.70 -0.63
CA TYR A 46 8.42 -34.47 0.02
C TYR A 46 9.59 -33.71 0.62
N THR A 47 9.67 -32.43 0.29
CA THR A 47 10.75 -31.54 0.71
C THR A 47 10.16 -30.29 1.32
N ASP A 48 10.69 -29.94 2.50
CA ASP A 48 10.38 -28.68 3.16
C ASP A 48 11.25 -27.55 2.58
N PHE A 49 10.59 -26.46 2.22
CA PHE A 49 11.16 -25.22 1.73
C PHE A 49 10.92 -24.12 2.75
N PHE A 50 12.01 -23.44 3.11
CA PHE A 50 12.05 -22.30 4.01
C PHE A 50 12.18 -21.05 3.16
N CYS A 51 11.17 -20.19 3.20
CA CYS A 51 11.14 -18.93 2.46
C CYS A 51 11.26 -17.79 3.47
N LYS A 52 12.44 -17.19 3.56
CA LYS A 52 12.66 -15.99 4.37
C LYS A 52 12.29 -14.78 3.52
N VAL A 53 11.30 -14.01 3.95
CA VAL A 53 10.99 -12.71 3.35
C VAL A 53 11.81 -11.66 4.11
N ASP A 54 12.61 -10.90 3.38
CA ASP A 54 13.39 -9.79 3.88
C ASP A 54 13.14 -8.56 2.98
N SER A 55 13.55 -7.38 3.43
CA SER A 55 13.18 -6.08 2.82
C SER A 55 13.56 -5.98 1.32
N GLY A 56 12.64 -6.37 0.43
CA GLY A 56 12.82 -6.39 -1.03
C GLY A 56 13.38 -7.69 -1.62
N GLU A 57 13.64 -8.73 -0.82
CA GLU A 57 14.02 -10.04 -1.35
C GLU A 57 13.41 -11.22 -0.59
N VAL A 58 13.14 -12.31 -1.31
CA VAL A 58 12.75 -13.59 -0.74
C VAL A 58 13.88 -14.58 -0.94
N ILE A 59 14.42 -15.09 0.16
CA ILE A 59 15.43 -16.14 0.16
C ILE A 59 14.74 -17.48 0.37
N ILE A 60 14.80 -18.32 -0.65
CA ILE A 60 14.23 -19.66 -0.65
C ILE A 60 15.34 -20.67 -0.39
N MET A 61 15.14 -21.56 0.57
CA MET A 61 16.09 -22.60 0.95
C MET A 61 15.39 -23.94 1.20
N SER A 62 15.91 -25.03 0.64
CA SER A 62 15.48 -26.38 1.03
C SER A 62 16.10 -26.80 2.36
N ARG A 63 15.43 -27.71 3.11
CA ARG A 63 15.96 -28.30 4.36
C ARG A 63 17.38 -28.83 4.28
N LYS A 64 17.74 -29.47 3.17
CA LYS A 64 19.09 -30.03 2.93
C LYS A 64 20.05 -29.04 2.25
N LYS A 65 19.68 -27.76 2.13
CA LYS A 65 20.44 -26.69 1.46
C LYS A 65 20.85 -27.02 0.01
N LYS A 66 20.20 -27.99 -0.64
CA LYS A 66 20.45 -28.37 -2.04
C LYS A 66 19.91 -27.34 -3.02
N PHE A 67 18.86 -26.64 -2.61
CA PHE A 67 18.26 -25.54 -3.36
C PHE A 67 18.36 -24.26 -2.55
N ARG A 68 18.90 -23.21 -3.19
CA ARG A 68 18.92 -21.85 -2.67
C ARG A 68 18.71 -20.86 -3.81
N ARG A 69 17.71 -19.99 -3.70
CA ARG A 69 17.44 -18.90 -4.64
C ARG A 69 17.10 -17.63 -3.86
N SER A 70 17.51 -16.47 -4.38
CA SER A 70 17.01 -15.17 -3.95
C SER A 70 16.14 -14.62 -5.09
N VAL A 71 14.94 -14.16 -4.74
CA VAL A 71 13.96 -13.59 -5.64
C VAL A 71 13.69 -12.16 -5.18
N LYS A 72 13.94 -11.17 -6.03
CA LYS A 72 13.65 -9.78 -5.71
C LYS A 72 12.15 -9.50 -5.87
N TYR A 73 11.62 -8.68 -4.99
CA TYR A 73 10.27 -8.13 -5.11
C TYR A 73 10.30 -6.66 -4.74
N TYR A 74 9.31 -5.90 -5.22
CA TYR A 74 9.10 -4.52 -4.83
C TYR A 74 7.64 -4.33 -4.43
N ILE A 75 7.39 -3.29 -3.63
CA ILE A 75 6.05 -2.91 -3.19
C ILE A 75 5.66 -1.67 -3.98
N ASP A 76 4.52 -1.77 -4.66
CA ASP A 76 3.93 -0.68 -5.45
C ASP A 76 3.25 0.37 -4.55
N GLU A 77 2.86 1.52 -5.11
CA GLU A 77 2.14 2.60 -4.41
C GLU A 77 0.80 2.11 -3.81
N ASN A 78 0.21 1.09 -4.42
CA ASN A 78 -1.00 0.42 -3.94
C ASN A 78 -0.75 -0.61 -2.82
N GLU A 79 0.44 -0.61 -2.22
CA GLU A 79 0.91 -1.56 -1.20
C GLU A 79 0.91 -3.04 -1.64
N CYS A 80 0.78 -3.29 -2.94
CA CYS A 80 0.85 -4.62 -3.53
C CYS A 80 2.30 -5.04 -3.73
N GLY A 81 2.64 -6.29 -3.36
CA GLY A 81 3.93 -6.87 -3.69
C GLY A 81 3.96 -7.36 -5.12
N ILE A 82 4.92 -6.90 -5.92
CA ILE A 82 5.13 -7.33 -7.30
C ILE A 82 6.45 -8.11 -7.40
N ILE A 83 6.39 -9.27 -8.05
CA ILE A 83 7.54 -10.13 -8.31
C ILE A 83 7.80 -10.16 -9.81
N GLU A 84 8.94 -9.63 -10.22
CA GLU A 84 9.47 -9.68 -11.59
C GLU A 84 10.63 -10.67 -11.66
N TYR A 85 10.29 -11.95 -11.52
CA TYR A 85 11.27 -13.03 -11.57
C TYR A 85 10.95 -14.00 -12.69
N PHE A 86 11.83 -14.02 -13.69
CA PHE A 86 11.69 -14.79 -14.92
C PHE A 86 12.89 -15.73 -15.07
N PRO A 87 12.88 -16.89 -14.41
CA PRO A 87 13.94 -17.88 -14.62
C PRO A 87 13.82 -18.45 -16.05
N ALA A 88 14.94 -18.56 -16.75
CA ALA A 88 15.00 -19.00 -18.15
C ALA A 88 14.43 -20.42 -18.39
N SER A 89 14.26 -21.20 -17.33
CA SER A 89 13.71 -22.56 -17.37
C SER A 89 12.17 -22.61 -17.40
N CYS A 90 11.47 -21.52 -17.10
CA CYS A 90 10.01 -21.50 -17.10
C CYS A 90 9.47 -20.97 -18.44
N SER A 91 8.37 -21.55 -18.92
CA SER A 91 7.67 -21.14 -20.15
C SER A 91 6.80 -19.91 -19.95
N GLU A 92 6.15 -19.80 -18.79
CA GLU A 92 5.30 -18.66 -18.47
C GLU A 92 6.17 -17.47 -18.07
N ASN A 93 5.85 -16.26 -18.50
CA ASN A 93 6.57 -15.03 -18.14
C ASN A 93 5.61 -13.89 -17.77
N HIS A 94 4.80 -14.10 -16.75
CA HIS A 94 3.92 -13.07 -16.20
C HIS A 94 4.48 -12.51 -14.88
N SER A 95 4.27 -11.22 -14.64
CA SER A 95 4.54 -10.61 -13.35
C SER A 95 3.48 -11.07 -12.34
N ILE A 96 3.92 -11.37 -11.13
CA ILE A 96 3.01 -11.83 -10.07
C ILE A 96 2.70 -10.65 -9.17
N ARG A 97 1.40 -10.42 -8.92
CA ARG A 97 0.91 -9.33 -8.07
C ARG A 97 0.16 -9.90 -6.87
N CYS A 98 0.72 -9.68 -5.67
CA CYS A 98 0.10 -9.99 -4.40
C CYS A 98 -0.48 -8.71 -3.79
N CYS A 99 -1.76 -8.44 -4.07
CA CYS A 99 -2.51 -7.37 -3.44
C CYS A 99 -3.37 -7.92 -2.30
N TYR A 100 -3.48 -7.16 -1.20
CA TYR A 100 -4.46 -7.42 -0.17
C TYR A 100 -5.43 -6.25 -0.07
N PRO A 101 -6.75 -6.51 0.09
CA PRO A 101 -7.71 -5.43 0.30
C PRO A 101 -7.36 -4.73 1.62
N LYS A 102 -7.21 -3.40 1.57
CA LYS A 102 -7.01 -2.55 2.76
C LYS A 102 -8.04 -2.91 3.83
N SER A 103 -7.63 -2.87 5.11
CA SER A 103 -8.56 -3.14 6.21
C SER A 103 -9.72 -2.16 6.20
N LYS A 104 -10.86 -2.55 6.78
CA LYS A 104 -12.02 -1.64 6.98
C LYS A 104 -11.67 -0.36 7.74
N LYS A 105 -10.55 -0.33 8.49
CA LYS A 105 -10.07 0.85 9.22
C LYS A 105 -9.32 1.80 8.29
N GLU A 106 -8.42 1.28 7.46
CA GLU A 106 -7.70 2.06 6.44
C GLU A 106 -8.65 2.60 5.37
N LEU A 107 -9.64 1.81 4.93
CA LEU A 107 -10.68 2.28 4.03
C LEU A 107 -11.55 3.41 4.61
N LYS A 108 -11.70 3.48 5.93
CA LYS A 108 -12.38 4.60 6.60
C LYS A 108 -11.48 5.82 6.69
N ALA A 109 -10.21 5.62 7.03
CA ALA A 109 -9.22 6.70 7.08
C ALA A 109 -9.01 7.36 5.70
N ASP A 110 -8.94 6.56 4.63
CA ASP A 110 -8.85 7.05 3.25
C ASP A 110 -10.11 7.86 2.87
N LYS A 111 -11.31 7.36 3.22
CA LYS A 111 -12.57 8.08 2.98
C LYS A 111 -12.66 9.38 3.78
N GLU A 112 -12.11 9.41 5.00
CA GLU A 112 -12.04 10.62 5.82
C GLU A 112 -11.08 11.63 5.20
N LEU A 113 -9.91 11.20 4.72
CA LEU A 113 -8.96 12.07 4.00
C LEU A 113 -9.57 12.63 2.71
N GLU A 114 -10.18 11.78 1.89
CA GLU A 114 -10.90 12.22 0.69
C GLU A 114 -12.04 13.18 1.03
N PHE A 115 -12.75 12.96 2.14
CA PHE A 115 -13.82 13.85 2.59
C PHE A 115 -13.30 15.25 2.95
N TRP A 116 -12.18 15.35 3.67
CA TRP A 116 -11.58 16.63 4.03
C TRP A 116 -10.92 17.36 2.85
N GLN A 117 -10.50 16.62 1.82
CA GLN A 117 -9.93 17.18 0.59
C GLN A 117 -10.98 17.59 -0.45
N LYS A 118 -12.27 17.31 -0.22
CA LYS A 118 -13.31 17.78 -1.13
C LYS A 118 -13.34 19.31 -1.13
N PRO A 119 -13.35 19.95 -2.32
CA PRO A 119 -13.55 21.39 -2.40
C PRO A 119 -14.90 21.75 -1.79
N ILE A 120 -14.94 22.86 -1.06
CA ILE A 120 -16.15 23.37 -0.42
C ILE A 120 -17.20 23.57 -1.53
N PRO A 121 -18.42 23.00 -1.40
CA PRO A 121 -19.46 23.15 -2.41
C PRO A 121 -19.76 24.61 -2.74
N ASP A 122 -19.95 24.92 -4.03
CA ASP A 122 -20.21 26.28 -4.54
C ASP A 122 -21.39 26.99 -3.85
N LEU A 123 -22.38 26.23 -3.37
CA LEU A 123 -23.53 26.75 -2.62
C LEU A 123 -23.15 27.48 -1.31
N LEU A 124 -21.97 27.23 -0.75
CA LEU A 124 -21.49 27.92 0.46
C LEU A 124 -20.61 29.14 0.14
N GLN A 125 -20.13 29.28 -1.10
CA GLN A 125 -19.28 30.40 -1.49
C GLN A 125 -20.08 31.70 -1.61
N GLU A 126 -21.30 31.64 -2.15
CA GLU A 126 -22.18 32.81 -2.25
C GLU A 126 -22.54 33.39 -0.87
N ASP A 127 -22.82 32.52 0.12
CA ASP A 127 -23.10 32.94 1.50
C ASP A 127 -21.84 33.44 2.23
N GLN A 128 -20.67 32.86 1.95
CA GLN A 128 -19.39 33.36 2.47
C GLN A 128 -19.03 34.74 1.90
N ASP A 129 -19.24 34.94 0.60
CA ASP A 129 -19.03 36.22 -0.08
C ASP A 129 -20.03 37.28 0.39
N ALA A 130 -21.29 36.89 0.61
CA ALA A 130 -22.29 37.77 1.21
C ALA A 130 -21.89 38.18 2.64
N ALA A 131 -21.43 37.23 3.46
CA ALA A 131 -20.96 37.53 4.82
C ALA A 131 -19.70 38.41 4.84
N MET A 132 -18.74 38.17 3.94
CA MET A 132 -17.52 38.98 3.78
C MET A 132 -17.84 40.41 3.34
N LYS A 133 -18.78 40.60 2.38
CA LYS A 133 -19.26 41.93 1.97
C LYS A 133 -19.97 42.66 3.10
N VAL A 134 -20.76 41.98 3.92
CA VAL A 134 -21.42 42.58 5.09
C VAL A 134 -20.40 43.04 6.14
N LEU A 135 -19.34 42.26 6.38
CA LEU A 135 -18.26 42.64 7.29
C LEU A 135 -17.44 43.82 6.76
N GLN A 136 -17.10 43.83 5.46
CA GLN A 136 -16.40 44.97 4.83
C GLN A 136 -17.24 46.25 4.83
N ASN A 137 -18.55 46.16 4.60
CA ASN A 137 -19.45 47.30 4.67
C ASN A 137 -19.62 47.84 6.11
N ARG A 138 -19.53 46.97 7.13
CA ARG A 138 -19.54 47.39 8.55
C ARG A 138 -18.25 48.10 8.95
N THR A 139 -17.09 47.62 8.51
CA THR A 139 -15.81 48.28 8.80
C THR A 139 -15.66 49.60 8.05
N ALA A 140 -16.18 49.72 6.82
CA ALA A 140 -16.22 50.98 6.07
C ALA A 140 -17.18 52.02 6.68
N LYS A 141 -18.37 51.62 7.15
CA LYS A 141 -19.30 52.55 7.83
C LYS A 141 -18.82 53.01 9.20
N SER A 142 -17.98 52.23 9.89
CA SER A 142 -17.34 52.66 11.14
C SER A 142 -16.24 53.70 10.94
N SER A 143 -15.82 53.97 9.70
CA SER A 143 -14.82 55.00 9.37
C SER A 143 -15.43 56.34 8.93
N GLU A 144 -16.76 56.46 8.80
CA GLU A 144 -17.44 57.72 8.45
C GLU A 144 -18.18 58.33 9.65
N THR A 145 -17.42 58.94 10.57
CA THR A 145 -17.90 59.97 11.52
C THR A 145 -16.63 60.72 11.93
N LYS A 146 -16.31 61.99 11.60
CA LYS A 146 -17.04 63.21 11.23
C LYS A 146 -15.99 64.25 10.75
N PRO A 147 -16.23 65.11 9.74
CA PRO A 147 -15.52 66.39 9.60
C PRO A 147 -16.29 67.51 10.34
N GLN A 148 -15.61 68.33 11.14
CA GLN A 148 -16.14 69.63 11.57
C GLN A 148 -15.05 70.70 11.48
N ASP A 149 -15.42 71.80 10.83
CA ASP A 149 -14.66 73.00 10.48
C ASP A 149 -14.01 73.75 11.65
N GLN A 150 -12.92 74.42 11.28
CA GLN A 150 -12.11 75.50 11.90
C GLN A 150 -12.93 76.69 12.50
N PRO A 151 -12.38 77.60 13.36
CA PRO A 151 -11.21 78.43 12.98
C PRO A 151 -10.26 78.94 14.09
N ALA A 152 -9.25 79.64 13.56
CA ALA A 152 -8.16 80.40 14.15
C ALA A 152 -8.54 81.37 15.28
N GLU A 153 -7.66 81.48 16.28
CA GLU A 153 -6.85 82.69 16.57
C GLU A 153 -5.65 82.31 17.45
#